data_AF-A0A6A1R0J0-F1
#
_entry.id   AF-A0A6A1R0J0-F1
#
_cell.length_a   1.000
_cell.length_b   1.000
_cell.length_c   1.000
_cell.angle_alpha   90.00
_cell.angle_beta   90.00
_cell.angle_gamma   90.00
#
_symmetry.space_group_name_H-M   'P 1'
#
loop_
_entity.id
_entity.type
_entity.pdbx_description
1 polymer ?
#
loop_
_entity_poly.entity_id
_entity_poly.type
_entity_poly.pdbx_seq_one_letter_code
_entity_poly.pdbx_strand_id
1 'polypeptide(L)'
;MAIRPQASQLASLTLLEEPLLSFHPSDRQQVDIHPLRGLAKFGPYSLDSFSGYATEIRIATVGPESAFKRRGELMASLRQSYQSQDKAEYVPPYPGFEALFGVRLESARGAHVKWPDSISQFPGNGSLQERLYQAMESALRRLDAVRHEFDVVLIHFPESWAQATRTKDFDAHDVLKALGAKYNIPTQVLNDRAFTFSLKAQLAWRLAIALYVKAAGTPWKLVPLKGVPQDTAYIGLAYALRGDQRDAHYVTCCSQVFDMDGGGMQFVAFEARDPVVDVAEARRNPFLSRDDMRAVIARSLGLYQARNGGNLPKRLVIHKTTAFKQQEVEGAFDALSGVPEIECIEVGAASCCRGVWLIENNRRRYGTNDSLSVPSGYPVPRGTVVVRSSNSALVWVAGNAPEASPKGNYFQGSKSIPKPLQLIRHAGSGPLELIAHEALAMTKMDWNNDALYDPVPVSIRYSQRLARTIANVPELPGSVYPYRLFM
;
A
#
# COMPACT_ATOMS: atom_id res chain seq x y z
N MET A 1 -16.27 -13.28 53.66
CA MET A 1 -16.99 -12.65 52.54
C MET A 1 -16.03 -12.60 51.36
N ALA A 2 -16.13 -13.55 50.43
CA ALA A 2 -15.18 -13.68 49.33
C ALA A 2 -15.35 -12.52 48.35
N ILE A 3 -14.28 -11.74 48.14
CA ILE A 3 -14.21 -10.71 47.12
C ILE A 3 -14.31 -11.43 45.77
N ARG A 4 -15.50 -11.39 45.14
CA ARG A 4 -15.62 -11.80 43.74
C ARG A 4 -14.71 -10.88 42.94
N PRO A 5 -13.75 -11.40 42.15
CA PRO A 5 -13.03 -10.55 41.22
C PRO A 5 -14.10 -9.92 40.31
N GLN A 6 -14.15 -8.59 40.26
CA GLN A 6 -14.86 -7.90 39.19
C GLN A 6 -14.31 -8.49 37.89
N ALA A 7 -15.13 -9.27 37.19
CA ALA A 7 -14.79 -9.70 35.84
C ALA A 7 -14.43 -8.42 35.08
N SER A 8 -13.20 -8.33 34.56
CA SER A 8 -12.79 -7.15 33.80
C SER A 8 -13.74 -7.06 32.60
N GLN A 9 -14.75 -6.21 32.70
CA GLN A 9 -15.62 -5.93 31.57
C GLN A 9 -14.76 -5.14 30.60
N LEU A 10 -14.34 -5.80 29.51
CA LEU A 10 -13.81 -5.08 28.36
C LEU A 10 -14.85 -4.03 27.97
N ALA A 11 -14.39 -2.86 27.53
CA ALA A 11 -15.27 -1.79 27.08
C ALA A 11 -16.24 -2.30 26.01
N SER A 12 -17.36 -1.61 25.86
CA SER A 12 -18.34 -1.89 24.81
C SER A 12 -17.65 -1.99 23.44
N LEU A 13 -18.02 -3.02 22.69
CA LEU A 13 -17.55 -3.24 21.34
C LEU A 13 -18.35 -2.35 20.38
N THR A 14 -17.65 -1.70 19.46
CA THR A 14 -18.24 -0.87 18.41
C THR A 14 -17.98 -1.51 17.05
N LEU A 15 -19.00 -1.62 16.21
CA LEU A 15 -18.84 -2.03 14.82
C LEU A 15 -18.87 -0.79 13.94
N LEU A 16 -17.77 -0.53 13.25
CA LEU A 16 -17.67 0.54 12.27
C LEU A 16 -18.37 0.16 10.96
N GLU A 17 -18.89 1.16 10.25
CA GLU A 17 -19.39 0.99 8.89
C GLU A 17 -18.24 0.62 7.94
N GLU A 18 -18.52 -0.21 6.94
CA GLU A 18 -17.50 -0.58 5.96
C GLU A 18 -17.21 0.62 5.01
N PRO A 19 -15.95 1.05 4.87
CA PRO A 19 -15.63 2.24 4.10
C PRO A 19 -15.95 2.10 2.60
N LEU A 20 -16.57 3.14 2.05
CA LEU A 20 -16.91 3.24 0.62
C LEU A 20 -15.75 3.79 -0.21
N LEU A 21 -15.64 3.29 -1.44
CA LEU A 21 -14.75 3.79 -2.46
C LEU A 21 -15.55 4.62 -3.47
N SER A 22 -14.99 5.72 -3.95
CA SER A 22 -15.53 6.59 -4.99
C SER A 22 -14.83 6.33 -6.31
N PHE A 23 -15.63 6.31 -7.39
CA PHE A 23 -15.22 6.05 -8.76
C PHE A 23 -15.50 7.23 -9.69
N HIS A 24 -15.85 8.41 -9.14
CA HIS A 24 -16.07 9.63 -9.92
C HIS A 24 -15.75 10.87 -9.08
N PRO A 25 -15.13 11.92 -9.65
CA PRO A 25 -14.71 13.10 -8.88
C PRO A 25 -15.87 13.92 -8.33
N SER A 26 -16.99 13.96 -9.05
CA SER A 26 -18.11 14.86 -8.73
C SER A 26 -19.42 14.12 -8.41
N ASP A 27 -19.52 12.84 -8.78
CA ASP A 27 -20.78 12.08 -8.68
C ASP A 27 -20.69 11.20 -7.45
N ARG A 28 -21.41 11.62 -6.41
CA ARG A 28 -21.40 10.97 -5.10
C ARG A 28 -22.15 9.64 -5.09
N GLN A 29 -22.86 9.28 -6.15
CA GLN A 29 -23.57 8.00 -6.26
C GLN A 29 -22.70 6.89 -6.85
N GLN A 30 -21.59 7.23 -7.52
CA GLN A 30 -20.65 6.28 -8.08
C GLN A 30 -19.69 5.78 -6.99
N VAL A 31 -20.25 5.04 -6.05
CA VAL A 31 -19.56 4.48 -4.90
C VAL A 31 -19.80 2.98 -4.77
N ASP A 32 -18.80 2.27 -4.27
CA ASP A 32 -18.91 0.84 -3.97
C ASP A 32 -17.94 0.45 -2.83
N ILE A 33 -18.33 -0.51 -2.00
CA ILE A 33 -17.46 -1.11 -0.99
C ILE A 33 -16.34 -1.94 -1.64
N HIS A 34 -16.60 -2.55 -2.79
CA HIS A 34 -15.71 -3.49 -3.43
C HIS A 34 -14.97 -2.80 -4.60
N PRO A 35 -13.62 -2.80 -4.62
CA PRO A 35 -12.84 -2.09 -5.64
C PRO A 35 -13.12 -2.58 -7.06
N LEU A 36 -13.03 -3.88 -7.31
CA LEU A 36 -13.25 -4.45 -8.64
C LEU A 36 -14.70 -4.31 -9.12
N ARG A 37 -15.69 -4.47 -8.23
CA ARG A 37 -17.11 -4.29 -8.56
C ARG A 37 -17.41 -2.84 -8.95
N GLY A 38 -16.90 -1.88 -8.17
CA GLY A 38 -17.03 -0.47 -8.48
C GLY A 38 -16.34 -0.09 -9.79
N LEU A 39 -15.10 -0.56 -10.03
CA LEU A 39 -14.40 -0.37 -11.31
C LEU A 39 -15.20 -0.95 -12.49
N ALA A 40 -15.73 -2.17 -12.37
CA ALA A 40 -16.51 -2.79 -13.44
C ALA A 40 -17.82 -2.05 -13.73
N LYS A 41 -18.41 -1.40 -12.72
CA LYS A 41 -19.71 -0.70 -12.84
C LYS A 41 -19.56 0.74 -13.31
N PHE A 42 -18.53 1.45 -12.85
CA PHE A 42 -18.40 2.90 -13.00
C PHE A 42 -17.14 3.32 -13.77
N GLY A 43 -16.17 2.43 -13.96
CA GLY A 43 -14.84 2.78 -14.44
C GLY A 43 -13.95 3.37 -13.34
N PRO A 44 -12.71 3.80 -13.68
CA PRO A 44 -11.79 4.40 -12.74
C PRO A 44 -12.19 5.81 -12.33
N TYR A 45 -11.85 6.23 -11.11
CA TYR A 45 -12.07 7.60 -10.63
C TYR A 45 -11.56 8.69 -11.58
N SER A 46 -10.41 8.49 -12.22
CA SER A 46 -9.87 9.46 -13.17
C SER A 46 -10.34 9.28 -14.61
N LEU A 47 -11.37 8.47 -14.91
CA LEU A 47 -11.77 8.11 -16.28
C LEU A 47 -11.83 9.31 -17.22
N ASP A 48 -12.64 10.32 -16.89
CA ASP A 48 -12.86 11.51 -17.73
C ASP A 48 -11.60 12.36 -17.87
N SER A 49 -10.92 12.62 -16.75
CA SER A 49 -9.70 13.43 -16.74
C SER A 49 -8.52 12.78 -17.45
N PHE A 50 -8.41 11.44 -17.36
CA PHE A 50 -7.30 10.69 -17.89
C PHE A 50 -7.47 10.45 -19.39
N SER A 51 -8.67 10.03 -19.82
CA SER A 51 -8.98 9.84 -21.24
C SER A 51 -8.95 11.15 -22.04
N GLY A 52 -9.22 12.29 -21.38
CA GLY A 52 -9.06 13.62 -21.99
C GLY A 52 -7.61 14.02 -22.28
N TYR A 53 -6.63 13.45 -21.58
CA TYR A 53 -5.19 13.76 -21.78
C TYR A 53 -4.43 12.63 -22.51
N ALA A 54 -4.79 11.38 -22.27
CA ALA A 54 -4.14 10.20 -22.85
C ALA A 54 -5.19 9.26 -23.45
N THR A 55 -5.07 9.00 -24.76
CA THR A 55 -5.95 8.06 -25.48
C THR A 55 -5.41 6.62 -25.49
N GLU A 56 -4.14 6.45 -25.13
CA GLU A 56 -3.45 5.17 -25.07
C GLU A 56 -2.40 5.14 -23.94
N ILE A 57 -2.14 3.93 -23.44
CA ILE A 57 -1.04 3.61 -22.54
C ILE A 57 -0.08 2.71 -23.31
N ARG A 58 1.13 3.22 -23.56
CA ARG A 58 2.16 2.55 -24.35
C ARG A 58 3.15 1.81 -23.45
N ILE A 59 3.33 0.53 -23.72
CA ILE A 59 4.15 -0.36 -22.91
C ILE A 59 5.49 -0.63 -23.59
N ALA A 60 6.56 -0.19 -22.95
CA ALA A 60 7.93 -0.61 -23.26
C ALA A 60 8.23 -1.95 -22.59
N THR A 61 9.20 -2.71 -23.10
CA THR A 61 9.59 -3.99 -22.48
C THR A 61 11.08 -4.14 -22.29
N VAL A 62 11.48 -4.73 -21.17
CA VAL A 62 12.85 -5.15 -20.89
C VAL A 62 12.84 -6.60 -20.42
N GLY A 63 13.71 -7.43 -20.97
CA GLY A 63 13.85 -8.82 -20.52
C GLY A 63 14.47 -9.72 -21.58
N PRO A 64 14.61 -11.03 -21.29
CA PRO A 64 15.19 -11.98 -22.22
C PRO A 64 14.51 -12.01 -23.58
N GLU A 65 15.31 -12.25 -24.63
CA GLU A 65 14.84 -12.34 -26.01
C GLU A 65 13.86 -13.49 -26.21
N SER A 66 14.14 -14.68 -25.65
CA SER A 66 13.27 -15.86 -25.78
C SER A 66 11.84 -15.66 -25.26
N ALA A 67 11.64 -14.69 -24.36
CA ALA A 67 10.34 -14.38 -23.78
C ALA A 67 9.67 -13.14 -24.40
N PHE A 68 10.27 -12.51 -25.42
CA PHE A 68 9.72 -11.31 -26.06
C PHE A 68 8.28 -11.52 -26.56
N LYS A 69 8.03 -12.59 -27.31
CA LYS A 69 6.70 -12.93 -27.83
C LYS A 69 5.68 -13.18 -26.70
N ARG A 70 6.07 -13.92 -25.65
CA ARG A 70 5.21 -14.23 -24.50
C ARG A 70 4.79 -12.97 -23.72
N ARG A 71 5.68 -11.97 -23.61
CA ARG A 71 5.33 -10.66 -23.03
C ARG A 71 4.28 -9.94 -23.87
N GLY A 72 4.43 -9.95 -25.20
CA GLY A 72 3.44 -9.38 -26.12
C GLY A 72 2.09 -10.08 -26.05
N GLU A 73 2.07 -11.41 -26.02
CA GLU A 73 0.86 -12.22 -25.86
C GLU A 73 0.14 -11.92 -24.53
N LEU A 74 0.90 -11.76 -23.44
CA LEU A 74 0.34 -11.38 -22.14
C LEU A 74 -0.30 -9.98 -22.19
N MET A 75 0.31 -9.01 -22.85
CA MET A 75 -0.29 -7.67 -23.00
C MET A 75 -1.55 -7.71 -23.86
N ALA A 76 -1.51 -8.44 -24.98
CA ALA A 76 -2.69 -8.65 -25.81
C ALA A 76 -3.83 -9.35 -25.04
N SER A 77 -3.50 -10.28 -24.14
CA SER A 77 -4.51 -10.98 -23.33
C SER A 77 -5.27 -10.04 -22.39
N LEU A 78 -4.63 -8.96 -21.90
CA LEU A 78 -5.32 -7.97 -21.05
C LEU A 78 -6.44 -7.21 -21.76
N ARG A 79 -6.47 -7.22 -23.10
CA ARG A 79 -7.53 -6.58 -23.89
C ARG A 79 -8.78 -7.46 -24.00
N GLN A 80 -8.68 -8.74 -23.64
CA GLN A 80 -9.78 -9.70 -23.70
C GLN A 80 -10.62 -9.68 -22.41
N SER A 81 -11.87 -10.15 -22.51
CA SER A 81 -12.74 -10.38 -21.36
C SER A 81 -12.55 -11.77 -20.76
N TYR A 82 -12.62 -11.90 -19.43
CA TYR A 82 -12.50 -13.18 -18.73
C TYR A 82 -13.57 -13.37 -17.66
N GLN A 83 -14.13 -14.57 -17.59
CA GLN A 83 -15.03 -14.97 -16.51
C GLN A 83 -14.25 -15.44 -15.26
N SER A 84 -14.85 -15.29 -14.08
CA SER A 84 -14.27 -15.74 -12.82
C SER A 84 -14.51 -17.23 -12.60
N GLN A 85 -13.44 -18.02 -12.42
CA GLN A 85 -13.52 -19.49 -12.29
C GLN A 85 -13.60 -19.94 -10.82
N ASP A 86 -12.59 -19.62 -9.99
CA ASP A 86 -12.47 -20.19 -8.63
C ASP A 86 -12.88 -19.23 -7.50
N LYS A 87 -13.06 -17.93 -7.79
CA LYS A 87 -13.34 -16.89 -6.79
C LYS A 87 -14.50 -15.99 -7.20
N ALA A 88 -15.55 -16.57 -7.78
CA ALA A 88 -16.71 -15.82 -8.24
C ALA A 88 -17.45 -15.07 -7.10
N GLU A 89 -17.20 -15.42 -5.84
CA GLU A 89 -17.72 -14.69 -4.68
C GLU A 89 -17.07 -13.32 -4.46
N TYR A 90 -15.88 -13.10 -5.01
CA TYR A 90 -15.14 -11.84 -4.85
C TYR A 90 -14.78 -11.24 -6.21
N VAL A 91 -14.08 -11.98 -7.06
CA VAL A 91 -13.56 -11.45 -8.33
C VAL A 91 -14.70 -11.40 -9.36
N PRO A 92 -15.15 -10.21 -9.80
CA PRO A 92 -16.13 -10.10 -10.87
C PRO A 92 -15.48 -10.45 -12.23
N PRO A 93 -16.29 -10.71 -13.27
CA PRO A 93 -15.78 -10.84 -14.64
C PRO A 93 -14.93 -9.63 -15.03
N TYR A 94 -13.79 -9.88 -15.66
CA TYR A 94 -12.93 -8.84 -16.18
C TYR A 94 -13.41 -8.44 -17.59
N PRO A 95 -13.74 -7.16 -17.83
CA PRO A 95 -14.37 -6.75 -19.10
C PRO A 95 -13.38 -6.53 -20.25
N GLY A 96 -12.07 -6.48 -19.98
CA GLY A 96 -11.05 -6.04 -20.93
C GLY A 96 -10.52 -4.65 -20.61
N PHE A 97 -9.25 -4.38 -20.92
CA PHE A 97 -8.55 -3.17 -20.47
C PHE A 97 -9.21 -1.88 -20.98
N GLU A 98 -9.50 -1.83 -22.29
CA GLU A 98 -10.10 -0.68 -22.96
C GLU A 98 -11.52 -0.40 -22.44
N ALA A 99 -12.34 -1.44 -22.31
CA ALA A 99 -13.69 -1.32 -21.77
C ALA A 99 -13.69 -0.84 -20.30
N LEU A 100 -12.67 -1.23 -19.53
CA LEU A 100 -12.56 -0.88 -18.12
C LEU A 100 -12.06 0.55 -17.90
N PHE A 101 -11.01 0.96 -18.61
CA PHE A 101 -10.28 2.21 -18.34
C PHE A 101 -10.50 3.32 -19.37
N GLY A 102 -11.25 3.05 -20.45
CA GLY A 102 -11.53 4.02 -21.51
C GLY A 102 -10.32 4.44 -22.34
N VAL A 103 -9.21 3.70 -22.26
CA VAL A 103 -7.95 4.00 -22.96
C VAL A 103 -7.35 2.73 -23.57
N ARG A 104 -6.68 2.87 -24.71
CA ARG A 104 -6.05 1.74 -25.41
C ARG A 104 -4.80 1.26 -24.71
N LEU A 105 -4.57 -0.05 -24.71
CA LEU A 105 -3.32 -0.64 -24.26
C LEU A 105 -2.48 -1.04 -25.47
N GLU A 106 -1.38 -0.33 -25.69
CA GLU A 106 -0.57 -0.44 -26.90
C GLU A 106 0.87 -0.84 -26.58
N SER A 107 1.53 -1.55 -27.50
CA SER A 107 2.97 -1.74 -27.43
C SER A 107 3.69 -0.46 -27.88
N ALA A 108 4.75 -0.07 -27.18
CA ALA A 108 5.63 0.97 -27.69
C ALA A 108 6.24 0.55 -29.05
N ARG A 109 6.62 1.51 -29.90
CA ARG A 109 7.13 1.20 -31.25
C ARG A 109 8.62 0.86 -31.26
N GLY A 110 9.45 1.64 -30.56
CA GLY A 110 10.91 1.47 -30.53
C GLY A 110 11.50 1.20 -29.14
N ALA A 111 10.70 1.29 -28.08
CA ALA A 111 11.16 1.24 -26.69
C ALA A 111 11.22 -0.19 -26.12
N HIS A 112 11.98 -1.08 -26.77
CA HIS A 112 12.19 -2.45 -26.30
C HIS A 112 13.67 -2.79 -26.13
N VAL A 113 14.04 -3.24 -24.93
CA VAL A 113 15.40 -3.68 -24.62
C VAL A 113 15.43 -5.19 -24.46
N LYS A 114 16.30 -5.83 -25.25
CA LYS A 114 16.48 -7.27 -25.30
C LYS A 114 17.69 -7.65 -24.46
N TRP A 115 17.48 -8.50 -23.47
CA TRP A 115 18.55 -9.08 -22.66
C TRP A 115 18.91 -10.48 -23.15
N PRO A 116 20.12 -10.97 -22.89
CA PRO A 116 20.45 -12.38 -23.09
C PRO A 116 19.54 -13.28 -22.26
N ASP A 117 19.38 -14.54 -22.68
CA ASP A 117 18.56 -15.51 -21.95
C ASP A 117 19.25 -16.01 -20.67
N SER A 118 20.59 -16.07 -20.69
CA SER A 118 21.39 -16.39 -19.51
C SER A 118 22.00 -15.13 -18.90
N ILE A 119 21.87 -14.98 -17.58
CA ILE A 119 22.47 -13.89 -16.83
C ILE A 119 24.00 -13.86 -16.92
N SER A 120 24.65 -15.01 -17.16
CA SER A 120 26.11 -15.09 -17.34
C SER A 120 26.60 -14.43 -18.63
N GLN A 121 25.70 -14.20 -19.60
CA GLN A 121 26.03 -13.59 -20.90
C GLN A 121 25.93 -12.06 -20.87
N PHE A 122 25.53 -11.45 -19.75
CA PHE A 122 25.57 -9.99 -19.64
C PHE A 122 27.02 -9.47 -19.74
N PRO A 123 27.23 -8.39 -20.52
CA PRO A 123 28.55 -7.80 -20.67
C PRO A 123 29.04 -7.17 -19.37
N GLY A 124 30.36 -7.00 -19.23
CA GLY A 124 31.02 -6.42 -18.06
C GLY A 124 31.92 -7.41 -17.32
N ASN A 125 32.50 -6.96 -16.22
CA ASN A 125 33.25 -7.78 -15.26
C ASN A 125 32.53 -7.76 -13.92
N GLY A 126 32.84 -8.70 -13.03
CA GLY A 126 32.22 -8.80 -11.70
C GLY A 126 31.19 -9.93 -11.56
N SER A 127 30.55 -9.93 -10.40
CA SER A 127 29.49 -10.86 -9.98
C SER A 127 28.25 -10.79 -10.88
N LEU A 128 27.37 -11.79 -10.78
CA LEU A 128 26.10 -11.81 -11.53
C LEU A 128 25.20 -10.62 -11.14
N GLN A 129 25.25 -10.21 -9.87
CA GLN A 129 24.47 -9.10 -9.32
C GLN A 129 24.93 -7.76 -9.87
N GLU A 130 26.26 -7.53 -9.93
CA GLU A 130 26.83 -6.32 -10.53
C GLU A 130 26.52 -6.23 -12.02
N ARG A 131 26.64 -7.35 -12.75
CA ARG A 131 26.27 -7.40 -14.18
C ARG A 131 24.79 -7.10 -14.38
N LEU A 132 23.91 -7.66 -13.54
CA LEU A 132 22.47 -7.40 -13.60
C LEU A 132 22.14 -5.93 -13.26
N TYR A 133 22.80 -5.36 -12.26
CA TYR A 133 22.69 -3.93 -11.93
C TYR A 133 23.03 -3.06 -13.14
N GLN A 134 24.19 -3.28 -13.77
CA GLN A 134 24.64 -2.54 -14.94
C GLN A 134 23.69 -2.71 -16.13
N ALA A 135 23.14 -3.91 -16.32
CA ALA A 135 22.14 -4.18 -17.35
C ALA A 135 20.83 -3.42 -17.11
N MET A 136 20.34 -3.37 -15.86
CA MET A 136 19.15 -2.59 -15.49
C MET A 136 19.37 -1.10 -15.68
N GLU A 137 20.48 -0.55 -15.20
CA GLU A 137 20.80 0.86 -15.35
C GLU A 137 20.96 1.24 -16.84
N SER A 138 21.68 0.44 -17.62
CA SER A 138 21.84 0.69 -19.06
C SER A 138 20.52 0.60 -19.82
N ALA A 139 19.62 -0.32 -19.44
CA ALA A 139 18.31 -0.44 -20.07
C ALA A 139 17.44 0.79 -19.78
N LEU A 140 17.36 1.22 -18.52
CA LEU A 140 16.57 2.39 -18.14
C LEU A 140 17.15 3.69 -18.71
N ARG A 141 18.48 3.86 -18.73
CA ARG A 141 19.14 5.00 -19.39
C ARG A 141 18.84 5.06 -20.89
N ARG A 142 18.82 3.91 -21.58
CA ARG A 142 18.44 3.86 -23.00
C ARG A 142 16.98 4.25 -23.21
N LEU A 143 16.09 3.79 -22.32
CA LEU A 143 14.67 4.13 -22.38
C LEU A 143 14.42 5.60 -22.05
N ASP A 144 15.19 6.20 -21.14
CA ASP A 144 15.11 7.62 -20.81
C ASP A 144 15.34 8.52 -22.06
N ALA A 145 16.28 8.13 -22.93
CA ALA A 145 16.51 8.83 -24.21
C ALA A 145 15.29 8.84 -25.15
N VAL A 146 14.35 7.90 -24.98
CA VAL A 146 13.10 7.79 -25.75
C VAL A 146 11.86 7.86 -24.85
N ARG A 147 11.95 8.63 -23.75
CA ARG A 147 10.90 8.69 -22.70
C ARG A 147 9.50 9.01 -23.20
N HIS A 148 9.40 9.70 -24.34
CA HIS A 148 8.13 10.09 -24.96
C HIS A 148 7.44 8.96 -25.73
N GLU A 149 8.10 7.82 -25.99
CA GLU A 149 7.56 6.69 -26.74
C GLU A 149 6.72 5.72 -25.89
N PHE A 150 6.83 5.79 -24.56
CA PHE A 150 6.17 4.86 -23.64
C PHE A 150 5.74 5.53 -22.35
N ASP A 151 4.82 4.88 -21.64
CA ASP A 151 4.26 5.36 -20.38
C ASP A 151 4.68 4.47 -19.20
N VAL A 152 4.78 3.16 -19.42
CA VAL A 152 5.21 2.16 -18.42
C VAL A 152 6.18 1.15 -19.05
N VAL A 153 7.16 0.69 -18.28
CA VAL A 153 8.11 -0.36 -18.70
C VAL A 153 7.79 -1.67 -18.01
N LEU A 154 7.52 -2.71 -18.81
CA LEU A 154 7.34 -4.08 -18.36
C LEU A 154 8.69 -4.80 -18.30
N ILE A 155 9.11 -5.19 -17.10
CA ILE A 155 10.44 -5.77 -16.85
C ILE A 155 10.28 -7.22 -16.43
N HIS A 156 10.84 -8.15 -17.20
CA HIS A 156 10.72 -9.58 -16.95
C HIS A 156 12.02 -10.15 -16.39
N PHE A 157 11.94 -10.66 -15.15
CA PHE A 157 12.98 -11.48 -14.54
C PHE A 157 12.54 -12.96 -14.57
N PRO A 158 13.20 -13.82 -15.35
CA PRO A 158 12.97 -15.26 -15.33
C PRO A 158 13.17 -15.87 -13.95
N GLU A 159 12.43 -16.94 -13.64
CA GLU A 159 12.66 -17.70 -12.40
C GLU A 159 14.05 -18.36 -12.38
N SER A 160 14.62 -18.68 -13.55
CA SER A 160 15.99 -19.18 -13.66
C SER A 160 17.06 -18.21 -13.14
N TRP A 161 16.74 -16.91 -13.02
CA TRP A 161 17.64 -15.90 -12.50
C TRP A 161 17.52 -15.69 -10.99
N ALA A 162 16.71 -16.48 -10.28
CA ALA A 162 16.41 -16.28 -8.85
C ALA A 162 17.65 -16.11 -7.95
N GLN A 163 18.74 -16.84 -8.23
CA GLN A 163 19.99 -16.75 -7.44
C GLN A 163 20.73 -15.42 -7.61
N ALA A 164 20.50 -14.72 -8.73
CA ALA A 164 21.13 -13.44 -9.03
C ALA A 164 20.19 -12.25 -8.80
N THR A 165 18.87 -12.45 -8.84
CA THR A 165 17.90 -11.39 -8.55
C THR A 165 17.70 -11.15 -7.07
N ARG A 166 18.04 -12.12 -6.20
CA ARG A 166 17.92 -11.96 -4.76
C ARG A 166 19.02 -12.69 -4.00
N THR A 167 19.81 -11.93 -3.25
CA THR A 167 20.80 -12.42 -2.28
C THR A 167 20.53 -11.78 -0.92
N LYS A 168 21.44 -11.99 0.04
CA LYS A 168 21.37 -11.32 1.36
C LYS A 168 21.51 -9.80 1.24
N ASP A 169 22.37 -9.35 0.33
CA ASP A 169 22.81 -7.95 0.24
C ASP A 169 22.34 -7.26 -1.07
N PHE A 170 21.58 -7.99 -1.91
CA PHE A 170 21.07 -7.48 -3.19
C PHE A 170 19.64 -7.95 -3.45
N ASP A 171 18.76 -7.01 -3.79
CA ASP A 171 17.39 -7.29 -4.23
C ASP A 171 17.15 -6.52 -5.55
N ALA A 172 17.17 -7.25 -6.68
CA ALA A 172 17.03 -6.67 -8.01
C ALA A 172 15.71 -5.91 -8.19
N HIS A 173 14.65 -6.32 -7.49
CA HIS A 173 13.38 -5.60 -7.53
C HIS A 173 13.55 -4.21 -6.91
N ASP A 174 14.11 -4.13 -5.71
CA ASP A 174 14.27 -2.87 -4.98
C ASP A 174 15.26 -1.94 -5.69
N VAL A 175 16.36 -2.48 -6.19
CA VAL A 175 17.33 -1.75 -7.04
C VAL A 175 16.65 -1.20 -8.29
N LEU A 176 15.84 -2.00 -8.98
CA LEU A 176 15.11 -1.56 -10.16
C LEU A 176 14.10 -0.45 -9.85
N LYS A 177 13.44 -0.49 -8.67
CA LYS A 177 12.55 0.59 -8.24
C LYS A 177 13.30 1.88 -7.99
N ALA A 178 14.47 1.82 -7.36
CA ALA A 178 15.31 2.99 -7.18
C ALA A 178 15.82 3.57 -8.51
N LEU A 179 16.25 2.73 -9.45
CA LEU A 179 16.64 3.17 -10.79
C LEU A 179 15.45 3.75 -11.56
N GLY A 180 14.27 3.11 -11.48
CA GLY A 180 13.03 3.65 -12.07
C GLY A 180 12.67 5.02 -11.49
N ALA A 181 12.87 5.21 -10.18
CA ALA A 181 12.70 6.51 -9.53
C ALA A 181 13.71 7.55 -10.06
N LYS A 182 15.00 7.19 -10.15
CA LYS A 182 16.09 8.04 -10.68
C LYS A 182 15.78 8.57 -12.08
N TYR A 183 15.27 7.72 -12.98
CA TYR A 183 14.92 8.11 -14.35
C TYR A 183 13.47 8.56 -14.53
N ASN A 184 12.66 8.62 -13.46
CA ASN A 184 11.22 8.88 -13.53
C ASN A 184 10.48 7.96 -14.54
N ILE A 185 10.84 6.69 -14.53
CA ILE A 185 10.31 5.61 -15.37
C ILE A 185 9.50 4.63 -14.49
N PRO A 186 8.17 4.57 -14.64
CA PRO A 186 7.35 3.57 -13.96
C PRO A 186 7.65 2.16 -14.47
N THR A 187 7.93 1.23 -13.54
CA THR A 187 8.28 -0.16 -13.87
C THR A 187 7.26 -1.16 -13.32
N GLN A 188 6.86 -2.14 -14.14
CA GLN A 188 6.09 -3.30 -13.72
C GLN A 188 6.94 -4.56 -13.87
N VAL A 189 7.25 -5.21 -12.75
CA VAL A 189 8.06 -6.43 -12.76
C VAL A 189 7.17 -7.65 -12.99
N LEU A 190 7.64 -8.57 -13.83
CA LEU A 190 7.05 -9.88 -14.10
C LEU A 190 8.06 -10.99 -13.84
N ASN A 191 7.55 -12.16 -13.46
CA ASN A 191 8.27 -13.43 -13.47
C ASN A 191 7.52 -14.46 -14.31
N ASP A 192 8.09 -15.66 -14.47
CA ASP A 192 7.51 -16.68 -15.35
C ASP A 192 6.11 -17.14 -14.92
N ARG A 193 5.74 -16.96 -13.64
CA ARG A 193 4.39 -17.24 -13.15
C ARG A 193 3.34 -16.39 -13.82
N ALA A 194 3.67 -15.17 -14.27
CA ALA A 194 2.74 -14.33 -15.00
C ALA A 194 2.25 -15.00 -16.30
N PHE A 195 3.09 -15.84 -16.92
CA PHE A 195 2.73 -16.56 -18.14
C PHE A 195 1.95 -17.86 -17.85
N THR A 196 2.29 -18.54 -16.74
CA THR A 196 1.72 -19.86 -16.41
C THR A 196 0.50 -19.80 -15.50
N PHE A 197 0.17 -18.64 -14.92
CA PHE A 197 -0.97 -18.49 -14.02
C PHE A 197 -2.30 -18.84 -14.72
N SER A 198 -3.07 -19.74 -14.11
CA SER A 198 -4.29 -20.31 -14.67
C SER A 198 -5.50 -19.37 -14.55
N LEU A 199 -5.61 -18.62 -13.45
CA LEU A 199 -6.77 -17.76 -13.18
C LEU A 199 -6.66 -16.44 -13.94
N LYS A 200 -7.01 -16.47 -15.24
CA LYS A 200 -6.83 -15.36 -16.18
C LYS A 200 -7.52 -14.06 -15.75
N ALA A 201 -8.74 -14.11 -15.23
CA ALA A 201 -9.44 -12.92 -14.74
C ALA A 201 -8.68 -12.22 -13.59
N GLN A 202 -8.15 -12.99 -12.63
CA GLN A 202 -7.38 -12.43 -11.51
C GLN A 202 -6.05 -11.83 -11.97
N LEU A 203 -5.34 -12.52 -12.87
CA LEU A 203 -4.13 -11.99 -13.48
C LEU A 203 -4.42 -10.67 -14.21
N ALA A 204 -5.50 -10.65 -15.00
CA ALA A 204 -5.90 -9.49 -15.77
C ALA A 204 -6.24 -8.30 -14.86
N TRP A 205 -7.09 -8.49 -13.84
CA TRP A 205 -7.41 -7.44 -12.86
C TRP A 205 -6.15 -6.84 -12.22
N ARG A 206 -5.27 -7.69 -11.67
CA ARG A 206 -4.04 -7.22 -10.99
C ARG A 206 -3.14 -6.42 -11.92
N LEU A 207 -2.86 -6.97 -13.10
CA LEU A 207 -1.91 -6.36 -14.02
C LEU A 207 -2.49 -5.10 -14.67
N ALA A 208 -3.79 -5.11 -15.00
CA ALA A 208 -4.48 -3.97 -15.60
C ALA A 208 -4.53 -2.77 -14.65
N ILE A 209 -4.91 -2.98 -13.38
CA ILE A 209 -4.90 -1.92 -12.35
C ILE A 209 -3.47 -1.38 -12.16
N ALA A 210 -2.48 -2.26 -12.02
CA ALA A 210 -1.09 -1.84 -11.81
C ALA A 210 -0.55 -1.00 -12.99
N LEU A 211 -0.86 -1.37 -14.24
CA LEU A 211 -0.47 -0.62 -15.42
C LEU A 211 -1.17 0.75 -15.49
N TYR A 212 -2.48 0.80 -15.25
CA TYR A 212 -3.25 2.05 -15.23
C TYR A 212 -2.69 3.03 -14.19
N VAL A 213 -2.44 2.57 -12.97
CA VAL A 213 -1.90 3.40 -11.89
C VAL A 213 -0.49 3.90 -12.19
N LYS A 214 0.37 3.03 -12.74
CA LYS A 214 1.74 3.39 -13.14
C LYS A 214 1.77 4.38 -14.29
N ALA A 215 0.77 4.35 -15.15
CA ALA A 215 0.53 5.34 -16.20
C ALA A 215 -0.09 6.66 -15.69
N ALA A 216 -0.20 6.85 -14.37
CA ALA A 216 -0.79 8.02 -13.69
C ALA A 216 -2.32 8.01 -13.52
N GLY A 217 -3.00 6.91 -13.85
CA GLY A 217 -4.42 6.75 -13.58
C GLY A 217 -4.73 6.60 -12.09
N THR A 218 -5.88 7.11 -11.64
CA THR A 218 -6.42 6.93 -10.30
C THR A 218 -7.62 5.98 -10.38
N PRO A 219 -7.52 4.74 -9.88
CA PRO A 219 -8.56 3.74 -10.07
C PRO A 219 -9.77 4.01 -9.16
N TRP A 220 -9.55 4.38 -7.91
CA TRP A 220 -10.60 4.77 -6.96
C TRP A 220 -10.02 5.64 -5.86
N LYS A 221 -10.91 6.33 -5.13
CA LYS A 221 -10.59 7.14 -3.95
C LYS A 221 -11.45 6.74 -2.75
N LEU A 222 -11.09 7.14 -1.53
CA LEU A 222 -12.00 6.96 -0.39
C LEU A 222 -13.12 8.00 -0.42
N VAL A 223 -14.34 7.56 -0.08
CA VAL A 223 -15.42 8.49 0.28
C VAL A 223 -15.07 9.15 1.62
N PRO A 224 -15.25 10.48 1.77
CA PRO A 224 -14.99 11.16 3.03
C PRO A 224 -15.73 10.51 4.20
N LEU A 225 -15.00 10.20 5.27
CA LEU A 225 -15.58 9.59 6.47
C LEU A 225 -16.27 10.64 7.34
N LYS A 226 -17.41 10.26 7.93
CA LYS A 226 -18.13 11.11 8.88
C LYS A 226 -17.25 11.41 10.10
N GLY A 227 -17.14 12.69 10.45
CA GLY A 227 -16.36 13.15 11.60
C GLY A 227 -14.89 13.44 11.31
N VAL A 228 -14.39 13.14 10.10
CA VAL A 228 -13.05 13.57 9.68
C VAL A 228 -13.16 14.92 8.98
N PRO A 229 -12.41 15.96 9.41
CA PRO A 229 -12.38 17.24 8.71
C PRO A 229 -11.99 17.07 7.24
N GLN A 230 -12.63 17.84 6.36
CA GLN A 230 -12.09 18.06 5.03
C GLN A 230 -10.67 18.64 5.14
N ASP A 231 -9.80 18.33 4.19
CA ASP A 231 -8.39 18.76 4.21
C ASP A 231 -7.57 18.12 5.35
N THR A 232 -7.89 16.87 5.71
CA THR A 232 -7.06 16.05 6.58
C THR A 232 -5.93 15.39 5.79
N ALA A 233 -4.70 15.53 6.26
CA ALA A 233 -3.50 14.91 5.68
C ALA A 233 -2.95 13.79 6.58
N TYR A 234 -2.40 12.75 5.97
CA TYR A 234 -1.74 11.66 6.69
C TYR A 234 -0.26 11.60 6.34
N ILE A 235 0.55 11.33 7.36
CA ILE A 235 1.97 11.06 7.23
C ILE A 235 2.25 9.64 7.70
N GLY A 236 2.77 8.79 6.82
CA GLY A 236 3.34 7.50 7.21
C GLY A 236 4.85 7.62 7.45
N LEU A 237 5.33 7.21 8.63
CA LEU A 237 6.75 7.16 8.96
C LEU A 237 7.24 5.71 9.08
N ALA A 238 8.34 5.43 8.39
CA ALA A 238 9.11 4.20 8.56
C ALA A 238 10.59 4.52 8.58
N TYR A 239 11.34 3.66 9.27
CA TYR A 239 12.77 3.83 9.47
C TYR A 239 13.51 2.68 8.81
N ALA A 240 14.57 3.03 8.10
CA ALA A 240 15.56 2.10 7.58
C ALA A 240 16.89 2.37 8.28
N LEU A 241 17.54 1.32 8.78
CA LEU A 241 18.92 1.41 9.23
C LEU A 241 19.81 1.13 8.02
N ARG A 242 20.71 2.06 7.68
CA ARG A 242 21.76 1.82 6.68
C ARG A 242 23.10 1.51 7.35
N GLY A 243 23.83 0.56 6.80
CA GLY A 243 25.14 0.10 7.29
C GLY A 243 25.19 -1.41 7.58
N ASP A 244 26.39 -1.96 7.82
CA ASP A 244 26.53 -3.34 8.30
C ASP A 244 25.87 -3.46 9.68
N GLN A 245 25.41 -4.66 10.04
CA GLN A 245 24.72 -4.92 11.30
C GLN A 245 25.51 -4.42 12.52
N ARG A 246 26.83 -4.30 12.45
CA ARG A 246 27.67 -3.84 13.56
C ARG A 246 27.87 -2.32 13.62
N ASP A 247 27.61 -1.60 12.53
CA ASP A 247 27.92 -0.17 12.35
C ASP A 247 26.77 0.54 11.60
N ALA A 248 25.58 0.52 12.21
CA ALA A 248 24.42 1.23 11.67
C ALA A 248 24.61 2.74 11.89
N HIS A 249 25.14 3.44 10.89
CA HIS A 249 25.51 4.85 11.02
C HIS A 249 24.33 5.82 10.90
N TYR A 250 23.27 5.44 10.17
CA TYR A 250 22.16 6.37 9.86
C TYR A 250 20.79 5.70 9.91
N VAL A 251 19.81 6.46 10.43
CA VAL A 251 18.39 6.16 10.30
C VAL A 251 17.85 6.96 9.12
N THR A 252 17.46 6.29 8.04
CA THR A 252 16.71 6.96 6.97
C THR A 252 15.22 6.90 7.31
N CYS A 253 14.61 8.07 7.51
CA CYS A 253 13.17 8.20 7.65
C CYS A 253 12.53 8.35 6.29
N CYS A 254 11.52 7.54 6.03
CA CYS A 254 10.66 7.66 4.86
C CYS A 254 9.34 8.26 5.30
N SER A 255 9.07 9.48 4.84
CA SER A 255 7.79 10.14 5.07
C SER A 255 6.99 10.14 3.79
N GLN A 256 5.71 9.79 3.89
CA GLN A 256 4.77 9.90 2.78
C GLN A 256 3.60 10.77 3.19
N VAL A 257 3.25 11.73 2.33
CA VAL A 257 2.09 12.62 2.52
C VAL A 257 1.01 12.24 1.52
N PHE A 258 -0.20 12.03 2.01
CA PHE A 258 -1.37 11.82 1.16
C PHE A 258 -2.63 12.40 1.78
N ASP A 259 -3.56 12.78 0.91
CA ASP A 259 -4.91 13.17 1.29
C ASP A 259 -5.72 11.93 1.67
N MET A 260 -6.72 12.07 2.53
CA MET A 260 -7.58 10.95 2.96
C MET A 260 -8.13 10.12 1.79
N ASP A 261 -8.41 10.77 0.66
CA ASP A 261 -8.99 10.18 -0.53
C ASP A 261 -7.96 9.35 -1.35
N GLY A 262 -6.69 9.27 -0.92
CA GLY A 262 -5.59 8.60 -1.62
C GLY A 262 -4.87 9.49 -2.63
N GLY A 263 -5.24 10.77 -2.72
CA GLY A 263 -4.61 11.74 -3.60
C GLY A 263 -3.16 12.09 -3.21
N GLY A 264 -2.35 12.39 -4.24
CA GLY A 264 -1.10 13.12 -4.07
C GLY A 264 0.02 12.38 -3.32
N MET A 265 0.01 11.06 -3.36
CA MET A 265 1.02 10.20 -2.72
C MET A 265 2.46 10.51 -3.17
N GLN A 266 3.12 11.35 -2.38
CA GLN A 266 4.50 11.77 -2.58
C GLN A 266 5.34 11.34 -1.40
N PHE A 267 6.58 10.95 -1.70
CA PHE A 267 7.52 10.48 -0.71
C PHE A 267 8.73 11.39 -0.60
N VAL A 268 9.27 11.40 0.63
CA VAL A 268 10.50 12.07 1.03
C VAL A 268 11.39 11.08 1.77
N ALA A 269 12.59 10.86 1.25
CA ALA A 269 13.68 10.29 2.04
C ALA A 269 14.39 11.40 2.80
N PHE A 270 14.62 11.13 4.08
CA PHE A 270 15.40 11.99 4.95
C PHE A 270 16.44 11.14 5.68
N GLU A 271 17.71 11.50 5.54
CA GLU A 271 18.79 10.89 6.28
C GLU A 271 18.99 11.67 7.57
N ALA A 272 18.82 10.99 8.71
CA ALA A 272 19.05 11.58 10.03
C ALA A 272 20.48 12.13 10.14
N ARG A 273 20.61 13.30 10.75
CA ARG A 273 21.92 13.96 10.93
C ARG A 273 22.60 13.46 12.19
N ASP A 274 21.81 13.10 13.19
CA ASP A 274 22.35 12.65 14.47
C ASP A 274 22.80 11.19 14.39
N PRO A 275 24.01 10.88 14.90
CA PRO A 275 24.50 9.51 14.93
C PRO A 275 23.63 8.64 15.84
N VAL A 276 23.50 7.37 15.47
CA VAL A 276 22.76 6.39 16.29
C VAL A 276 23.50 6.16 17.60
N VAL A 277 22.98 6.74 18.69
CA VAL A 277 23.61 6.67 20.02
C VAL A 277 23.57 5.25 20.61
N ASP A 278 22.44 4.54 20.46
CA ASP A 278 22.27 3.14 20.90
C ASP A 278 21.69 2.30 19.75
N VAL A 279 22.55 1.47 19.14
CA VAL A 279 22.17 0.56 18.04
C VAL A 279 21.16 -0.50 18.50
N ALA A 280 21.21 -0.96 19.76
CA ALA A 280 20.28 -1.96 20.29
C ALA A 280 18.89 -1.36 20.57
N GLU A 281 18.82 -0.10 20.99
CA GLU A 281 17.55 0.64 21.08
C GLU A 281 17.00 0.96 19.69
N ALA A 282 17.82 1.49 18.78
CA ALA A 282 17.40 1.83 17.42
C ALA A 282 16.91 0.62 16.61
N ARG A 283 17.40 -0.58 16.92
CA ARG A 283 16.88 -1.84 16.36
C ARG A 283 15.49 -2.22 16.88
N ARG A 284 15.14 -1.82 18.10
CA ARG A 284 13.83 -2.12 18.72
C ARG A 284 12.80 -1.04 18.46
N ASN A 285 13.20 0.22 18.63
CA ASN A 285 12.39 1.40 18.36
C ASN A 285 13.30 2.48 17.76
N PRO A 286 13.50 2.51 16.43
CA PRO A 286 14.18 3.63 15.79
C PRO A 286 13.35 4.91 16.00
N PHE A 287 14.03 5.98 16.35
CA PHE A 287 13.42 7.29 16.59
C PHE A 287 14.32 8.40 16.03
N LEU A 288 13.72 9.56 15.77
CA LEU A 288 14.45 10.77 15.39
C LEU A 288 14.65 11.67 16.60
N SER A 289 15.72 12.46 16.56
CA SER A 289 15.81 13.61 17.44
C SER A 289 14.70 14.61 17.13
N ARG A 290 14.52 15.58 18.03
CA ARG A 290 13.54 16.65 17.86
C ARG A 290 13.78 17.43 16.55
N ASP A 291 15.04 17.74 16.24
CA ASP A 291 15.42 18.51 15.06
C ASP A 291 15.22 17.74 13.76
N ASP A 292 15.62 16.46 13.73
CA ASP A 292 15.42 15.60 12.57
C ASP A 292 13.91 15.36 12.34
N MET A 293 13.13 15.11 13.39
CA MET A 293 11.68 14.96 13.27
C MET A 293 11.03 16.26 12.75
N ARG A 294 11.44 17.42 13.26
CA ARG A 294 10.97 18.71 12.78
C ARG A 294 11.28 18.89 11.29
N ALA A 295 12.49 18.57 10.85
CA ALA A 295 12.89 18.70 9.46
C ALA A 295 12.09 17.77 8.53
N VAL A 296 11.87 16.51 8.93
CA VAL A 296 11.05 15.54 8.19
C VAL A 296 9.62 16.05 8.03
N ILE A 297 8.99 16.45 9.13
CA ILE A 297 7.59 16.86 9.13
C ILE A 297 7.40 18.18 8.40
N ALA A 298 8.31 19.16 8.56
CA ALA A 298 8.25 20.43 7.83
C ALA A 298 8.39 20.22 6.32
N ARG A 299 9.28 19.32 5.88
CA ARG A 299 9.42 18.98 4.46
C ARG A 299 8.15 18.33 3.91
N SER A 300 7.55 17.41 4.67
CA SER A 300 6.28 16.78 4.33
C SER A 300 5.12 17.79 4.25
N LEU A 301 5.03 18.73 5.20
CA LEU A 301 4.04 19.81 5.15
C LEU A 301 4.24 20.70 3.92
N GLY A 302 5.50 21.01 3.56
CA GLY A 302 5.80 21.76 2.34
C GLY A 302 5.31 21.09 1.06
N LEU A 303 5.37 19.75 0.98
CA LEU A 303 4.79 18.99 -0.14
C LEU A 303 3.27 19.09 -0.20
N TYR A 304 2.63 18.99 0.96
CA TYR A 304 1.19 19.19 1.05
C TYR A 304 0.80 20.58 0.52
N GLN A 305 1.48 21.63 0.99
CA GLN A 305 1.21 23.01 0.58
C GLN A 305 1.44 23.21 -0.93
N ALA A 306 2.53 22.68 -1.47
CA ALA A 306 2.82 22.79 -2.90
C ALA A 306 1.72 22.20 -3.78
N ARG A 307 1.07 21.12 -3.32
CA ARG A 307 -0.07 20.50 -4.02
C ARG A 307 -1.38 21.28 -3.82
N ASN A 308 -1.60 21.82 -2.63
CA ASN A 308 -2.87 22.42 -2.22
C ASN A 308 -2.88 23.95 -2.29
N GLY A 309 -2.12 24.53 -3.22
CA GLY A 309 -2.13 25.98 -3.48
C GLY A 309 -1.62 26.83 -2.31
N GLY A 310 -0.69 26.29 -1.51
CA GLY A 310 -0.13 26.94 -0.32
C GLY A 310 -0.93 26.71 0.97
N ASN A 311 -2.12 26.11 0.89
CA ASN A 311 -2.98 25.89 2.05
C ASN A 311 -2.40 24.85 3.00
N LEU A 312 -2.60 25.08 4.31
CA LEU A 312 -2.29 24.12 5.36
C LEU A 312 -3.46 23.14 5.55
N PRO A 313 -3.18 21.88 5.95
CA PRO A 313 -4.24 20.96 6.31
C PRO A 313 -4.93 21.44 7.59
N LYS A 314 -6.21 21.11 7.76
CA LYS A 314 -6.94 21.40 9.01
C LYS A 314 -6.57 20.43 10.12
N ARG A 315 -6.24 19.18 9.73
CA ARG A 315 -5.78 18.12 10.62
C ARG A 315 -4.67 17.33 9.96
N LEU A 316 -3.64 16.99 10.73
CA LEU A 316 -2.53 16.16 10.27
C LEU A 316 -2.30 14.99 11.22
N VAL A 317 -2.36 13.78 10.67
CA VAL A 317 -2.21 12.53 11.42
C VAL A 317 -0.91 11.83 11.03
N ILE A 318 -0.04 11.55 11.99
CA ILE A 318 1.24 10.88 11.80
C ILE A 318 1.12 9.44 12.27
N HIS A 319 1.37 8.49 11.38
CA HIS A 319 1.37 7.05 11.61
C HIS A 319 2.79 6.51 11.70
N LYS A 320 3.07 5.74 12.75
CA LYS A 320 4.34 5.04 12.98
C LYS A 320 4.05 3.62 13.46
N THR A 321 4.93 2.65 13.21
CA THR A 321 4.75 1.27 13.71
C THR A 321 5.30 1.01 15.10
N THR A 322 6.02 1.97 15.66
CA THR A 322 6.62 1.90 16.99
C THR A 322 6.20 3.12 17.80
N ALA A 323 6.38 3.06 19.12
CA ALA A 323 6.04 4.16 20.01
C ALA A 323 6.78 5.46 19.67
N PHE A 324 6.07 6.58 19.76
CA PHE A 324 6.66 7.90 19.65
C PHE A 324 7.44 8.23 20.91
N LYS A 325 8.64 8.78 20.76
CA LYS A 325 9.38 9.40 21.86
C LYS A 325 8.91 10.84 22.05
N GLN A 326 9.08 11.37 23.25
CA GLN A 326 8.71 12.75 23.57
C GLN A 326 9.38 13.77 22.63
N GLN A 327 10.66 13.56 22.28
CA GLN A 327 11.38 14.40 21.32
C GLN A 327 10.76 14.38 19.90
N GLU A 328 10.26 13.24 19.44
CA GLU A 328 9.58 13.15 18.14
C GLU A 328 8.24 13.89 18.18
N VAL A 329 7.51 13.77 19.29
CA VAL A 329 6.27 14.54 19.47
C VAL A 329 6.58 16.04 19.42
N GLU A 330 7.53 16.52 20.22
CA GLU A 330 7.91 17.93 20.23
C GLU A 330 8.37 18.44 18.86
N GLY A 331 9.18 17.66 18.14
CA GLY A 331 9.64 18.04 16.80
C GLY A 331 8.51 18.13 15.78
N ALA A 332 7.52 17.23 15.87
CA ALA A 332 6.32 17.30 15.05
C ALA A 332 5.49 18.56 15.35
N PHE A 333 5.27 18.89 16.63
CA PHE A 333 4.55 20.11 17.02
C PHE A 333 5.28 21.39 16.60
N ASP A 334 6.61 21.43 16.68
CA ASP A 334 7.42 22.56 16.22
C ASP A 334 7.24 22.82 14.70
N ALA A 335 7.20 21.74 13.90
CA ALA A 335 7.00 21.81 12.45
C ALA A 335 5.57 22.18 12.05
N LEU A 336 4.58 21.84 12.89
CA LEU A 336 3.15 21.93 12.59
C LEU A 336 2.44 23.04 13.37
N SER A 337 3.16 24.04 13.87
CA SER A 337 2.60 25.15 14.65
C SER A 337 1.43 25.90 13.97
N GLY A 338 1.35 25.88 12.64
CA GLY A 338 0.25 26.46 11.87
C GLY A 338 -0.93 25.51 11.59
N VAL A 339 -0.83 24.23 11.97
CA VAL A 339 -1.89 23.22 11.75
C VAL A 339 -2.75 23.12 13.01
N PRO A 340 -4.09 23.28 12.91
CA PRO A 340 -4.98 23.28 14.08
C PRO A 340 -4.98 21.97 14.88
N GLU A 341 -4.98 20.83 14.19
CA GLU A 341 -5.11 19.52 14.81
C GLU A 341 -3.97 18.59 14.39
N ILE A 342 -3.24 18.05 15.38
CA ILE A 342 -2.09 17.16 15.17
C ILE A 342 -2.32 15.89 15.97
N GLU A 343 -2.19 14.72 15.33
CA GLU A 343 -2.25 13.43 16.01
C GLU A 343 -1.02 12.57 15.72
N CYS A 344 -0.45 11.96 16.75
CA CYS A 344 0.66 10.99 16.63
C CYS A 344 0.16 9.62 17.05
N ILE A 345 -0.05 8.73 16.06
CA ILE A 345 -0.67 7.42 16.23
C ILE A 345 0.32 6.30 15.93
N GLU A 346 0.55 5.46 16.91
CA GLU A 346 1.22 4.17 16.72
C GLU A 346 0.23 3.14 16.18
N VAL A 347 0.59 2.49 15.09
CA VAL A 347 -0.17 1.43 14.43
C VAL A 347 0.64 0.14 14.46
N GLY A 348 0.39 -0.68 15.48
CA GLY A 348 1.07 -1.95 15.71
C GLY A 348 0.19 -3.17 15.43
N ALA A 349 0.79 -4.34 15.27
CA ALA A 349 0.05 -5.60 15.28
C ALA A 349 -0.16 -6.08 16.72
N ALA A 350 -1.41 -6.29 17.14
CA ALA A 350 -1.70 -6.85 18.46
C ALA A 350 -1.43 -8.36 18.45
N SER A 351 -0.21 -8.78 18.79
CA SER A 351 0.24 -10.16 18.59
C SER A 351 -0.51 -11.20 19.43
N CYS A 352 -0.96 -10.83 20.63
CA CYS A 352 -1.55 -11.73 21.63
C CYS A 352 -3.08 -11.85 21.58
N CYS A 353 -3.80 -10.98 20.87
CA CYS A 353 -5.26 -10.99 20.86
C CYS A 353 -5.82 -11.74 19.64
N ARG A 354 -6.91 -12.48 19.86
CA ARG A 354 -7.80 -13.04 18.83
C ARG A 354 -9.23 -12.88 19.29
N GLY A 355 -10.14 -12.67 18.36
CA GLY A 355 -11.57 -12.60 18.63
C GLY A 355 -12.30 -13.78 18.00
N VAL A 356 -13.32 -14.28 18.69
CA VAL A 356 -14.29 -15.24 18.17
C VAL A 356 -15.64 -14.56 18.23
N TRP A 357 -16.35 -14.51 17.11
CA TRP A 357 -17.69 -13.94 17.06
C TRP A 357 -18.70 -14.99 17.50
N LEU A 358 -19.54 -14.68 18.48
CA LEU A 358 -20.60 -15.57 18.94
C LEU A 358 -21.92 -15.15 18.29
N ILE A 359 -22.65 -16.12 17.75
CA ILE A 359 -23.98 -15.95 17.16
C ILE A 359 -25.01 -16.73 17.97
N GLU A 360 -26.28 -16.36 17.83
CA GLU A 360 -27.37 -17.07 18.50
C GLU A 360 -27.41 -18.55 18.08
N ASN A 361 -27.62 -19.43 19.07
CA ASN A 361 -27.75 -20.85 18.81
C ASN A 361 -29.16 -21.18 18.32
N ASN A 362 -29.38 -21.05 17.01
CA ASN A 362 -30.67 -21.34 16.36
C ASN A 362 -31.10 -22.82 16.45
N ARG A 363 -30.25 -23.72 16.97
CA ARG A 363 -30.58 -25.15 17.18
C ARG A 363 -31.10 -25.44 18.58
N ARG A 364 -31.14 -24.42 19.45
CA ARG A 364 -31.61 -24.56 20.83
C ARG A 364 -33.09 -24.95 20.85
N ARG A 365 -33.40 -26.00 21.60
CA ARG A 365 -34.80 -26.37 21.90
C ARG A 365 -35.22 -25.73 23.22
N TYR A 366 -36.47 -25.30 23.29
CA TYR A 366 -37.02 -24.74 24.53
C TYR A 366 -36.97 -25.80 25.65
N GLY A 367 -36.36 -25.46 26.78
CA GLY A 367 -36.22 -26.38 27.93
C GLY A 367 -34.96 -27.27 27.94
N THR A 368 -34.02 -27.12 26.99
CA THR A 368 -32.71 -27.82 27.03
C THR A 368 -31.60 -26.94 27.62
N ASN A 369 -30.56 -27.58 28.18
CA ASN A 369 -29.34 -26.94 28.68
C ASN A 369 -28.33 -26.57 27.58
N ASP A 370 -28.79 -26.41 26.34
CA ASP A 370 -27.90 -26.03 25.22
C ASP A 370 -27.38 -24.60 25.39
N SER A 371 -26.16 -24.33 24.91
CA SER A 371 -25.57 -22.99 24.97
C SER A 371 -26.43 -21.96 24.24
N LEU A 372 -26.56 -20.76 24.81
CA LEU A 372 -27.30 -19.64 24.20
C LEU A 372 -26.67 -19.16 22.89
N SER A 373 -25.35 -19.33 22.76
CA SER A 373 -24.60 -18.92 21.59
C SER A 373 -23.62 -20.00 21.14
N VAL A 374 -23.21 -19.90 19.89
CA VAL A 374 -22.20 -20.76 19.25
C VAL A 374 -21.19 -19.88 18.50
N PRO A 375 -19.94 -20.33 18.32
CA PRO A 375 -18.99 -19.65 17.46
C PRO A 375 -19.51 -19.53 16.03
N SER A 376 -19.39 -18.34 15.45
CA SER A 376 -19.59 -18.11 14.02
C SER A 376 -18.59 -18.93 13.21
N GLY A 377 -19.02 -19.38 12.02
CA GLY A 377 -18.12 -19.99 11.03
C GLY A 377 -17.18 -18.98 10.36
N TYR A 378 -17.35 -17.69 10.63
CA TYR A 378 -16.54 -16.59 10.11
C TYR A 378 -15.86 -15.83 11.26
N PRO A 379 -14.70 -15.18 11.00
CA PRO A 379 -14.05 -14.35 11.99
C PRO A 379 -14.91 -13.17 12.41
N VAL A 380 -14.45 -12.46 13.44
CA VAL A 380 -15.02 -11.18 13.89
C VAL A 380 -15.31 -10.25 12.70
N PRO A 381 -16.46 -9.54 12.68
CA PRO A 381 -16.76 -8.57 11.64
C PRO A 381 -15.62 -7.57 11.45
N ARG A 382 -15.24 -7.34 10.20
CA ARG A 382 -14.29 -6.29 9.86
C ARG A 382 -14.87 -4.94 10.30
N GLY A 383 -14.02 -4.08 10.87
CA GLY A 383 -14.43 -2.81 11.48
C GLY A 383 -14.81 -2.93 12.96
N THR A 384 -14.69 -4.10 13.58
CA THR A 384 -14.87 -4.23 15.03
C THR A 384 -13.78 -3.48 15.80
N VAL A 385 -14.18 -2.64 16.75
CA VAL A 385 -13.33 -1.83 17.62
C VAL A 385 -13.58 -2.17 19.09
N VAL A 386 -12.49 -2.31 19.85
CA VAL A 386 -12.52 -2.45 21.31
C VAL A 386 -11.56 -1.43 21.91
N VAL A 387 -12.11 -0.42 22.58
CA VAL A 387 -11.32 0.57 23.32
C VAL A 387 -10.74 -0.09 24.57
N ARG A 388 -9.42 0.03 24.76
CA ARG A 388 -8.69 -0.60 25.88
C ARG A 388 -8.35 0.39 26.99
N SER A 389 -8.11 1.64 26.63
CA SER A 389 -7.78 2.74 27.54
C SER A 389 -8.21 4.07 26.91
N SER A 390 -8.00 5.19 27.61
CA SER A 390 -8.25 6.54 27.09
C SER A 390 -7.46 6.88 25.82
N ASN A 391 -6.36 6.16 25.55
CA ASN A 391 -5.47 6.42 24.43
C ASN A 391 -5.17 5.19 23.56
N SER A 392 -5.82 4.04 23.78
CA SER A 392 -5.56 2.84 22.97
C SER A 392 -6.81 2.04 22.63
N ALA A 393 -6.83 1.52 21.40
CA ALA A 393 -7.91 0.70 20.88
C ALA A 393 -7.37 -0.48 20.06
N LEU A 394 -8.15 -1.55 19.99
CA LEU A 394 -7.97 -2.65 19.05
C LEU A 394 -8.96 -2.48 17.91
N VAL A 395 -8.51 -2.66 16.67
CA VAL A 395 -9.37 -2.65 15.48
C VAL A 395 -9.14 -3.86 14.60
N TRP A 396 -10.20 -4.60 14.29
CA TRP A 396 -10.15 -5.70 13.32
C TRP A 396 -10.33 -5.17 11.91
N VAL A 397 -9.21 -4.83 11.27
CA VAL A 397 -9.21 -4.52 9.83
C VAL A 397 -9.34 -5.78 8.98
N ALA A 398 -8.92 -6.95 9.46
CA ALA A 398 -9.19 -8.22 8.81
C ALA A 398 -10.33 -8.94 9.52
N GLY A 399 -11.33 -9.39 8.78
CA GLY A 399 -12.55 -9.96 9.36
C GLY A 399 -13.60 -10.31 8.32
N ASN A 400 -14.78 -10.68 8.80
CA ASN A 400 -15.92 -10.92 7.92
C ASN A 400 -16.44 -9.60 7.34
N ALA A 401 -16.58 -9.52 6.02
CA ALA A 401 -17.08 -8.36 5.28
C ALA A 401 -18.22 -8.79 4.35
N PRO A 402 -19.45 -8.97 4.87
CA PRO A 402 -20.55 -9.56 4.10
C PRO A 402 -20.92 -8.79 2.83
N GLU A 403 -20.75 -7.46 2.82
CA GLU A 403 -21.11 -6.60 1.68
C GLU A 403 -20.10 -6.71 0.51
N ALA A 404 -18.96 -7.36 0.74
CA ALA A 404 -17.96 -7.62 -0.28
C ALA A 404 -18.31 -8.82 -1.18
N SER A 405 -19.27 -9.68 -0.80
CA SER A 405 -19.67 -10.83 -1.62
C SER A 405 -21.18 -10.82 -1.87
N PRO A 406 -21.62 -11.15 -3.09
CA PRO A 406 -23.05 -11.31 -3.39
C PRO A 406 -23.67 -12.50 -2.64
N LYS A 407 -22.86 -13.40 -2.07
CA LYS A 407 -23.29 -14.58 -1.32
C LYS A 407 -23.36 -14.36 0.20
N GLY A 408 -23.13 -13.13 0.67
CA GLY A 408 -23.08 -12.79 2.09
C GLY A 408 -21.66 -12.84 2.64
N ASN A 409 -21.44 -13.59 3.72
CA ASN A 409 -20.15 -13.58 4.44
C ASN A 409 -18.93 -13.78 3.53
N TYR A 410 -17.92 -12.95 3.74
CA TYR A 410 -16.66 -12.99 2.98
C TYR A 410 -15.49 -12.70 3.91
N PHE A 411 -14.45 -13.51 3.83
CA PHE A 411 -13.20 -13.29 4.55
C PHE A 411 -12.02 -13.48 3.62
N GLN A 412 -11.29 -12.39 3.35
CA GLN A 412 -10.15 -12.41 2.45
C GLN A 412 -9.07 -13.37 2.93
N GLY A 413 -8.66 -14.27 2.04
CA GLY A 413 -7.61 -15.25 2.28
C GLY A 413 -8.08 -16.52 2.99
N SER A 414 -9.28 -16.52 3.58
CA SER A 414 -9.97 -17.69 4.16
C SER A 414 -9.09 -18.56 5.08
N LYS A 415 -8.10 -17.95 5.74
CA LYS A 415 -7.09 -18.65 6.55
C LYS A 415 -6.88 -17.93 7.87
N SER A 416 -6.82 -18.74 8.94
CA SER A 416 -6.51 -18.31 10.32
C SER A 416 -7.53 -17.33 10.93
N ILE A 417 -7.49 -17.19 12.25
CA ILE A 417 -8.26 -16.16 12.96
C ILE A 417 -7.45 -14.84 12.90
N PRO A 418 -8.02 -13.75 12.36
CA PRO A 418 -7.32 -12.49 12.19
C PRO A 418 -6.94 -11.85 13.53
N LYS A 419 -5.81 -11.14 13.49
CA LYS A 419 -5.33 -10.30 14.59
C LYS A 419 -5.87 -8.88 14.42
N PRO A 420 -6.29 -8.20 15.50
CA PRO A 420 -6.53 -6.77 15.42
C PRO A 420 -5.22 -6.00 15.26
N LEU A 421 -5.32 -4.79 14.72
CA LEU A 421 -4.31 -3.77 14.90
C LEU A 421 -4.49 -3.12 16.27
N GLN A 422 -3.38 -2.77 16.89
CA GLN A 422 -3.35 -1.94 18.08
C GLN A 422 -3.06 -0.51 17.66
N LEU A 423 -3.96 0.40 18.02
CA LEU A 423 -3.80 1.83 17.84
C LEU A 423 -3.49 2.45 19.19
N ILE A 424 -2.40 3.22 19.29
CA ILE A 424 -2.04 3.97 20.50
C ILE A 424 -1.83 5.43 20.12
N ARG A 425 -2.61 6.33 20.71
CA ARG A 425 -2.43 7.77 20.57
C ARG A 425 -1.37 8.25 21.55
N HIS A 426 -0.30 8.82 21.02
CA HIS A 426 0.79 9.46 21.79
C HIS A 426 0.59 10.96 21.92
N ALA A 427 -0.05 11.59 20.93
CA ALA A 427 -0.44 13.00 20.97
C ALA A 427 -1.72 13.23 20.15
N GLY A 428 -2.48 14.27 20.49
CA GLY A 428 -3.75 14.61 19.85
C GLY A 428 -4.96 14.40 20.77
N SER A 429 -6.17 14.58 20.22
CA SER A 429 -7.42 14.45 20.97
C SER A 429 -8.53 13.86 20.09
N GLY A 430 -9.69 13.58 20.66
CA GLY A 430 -10.87 13.07 19.94
C GLY A 430 -11.14 11.57 20.15
N PRO A 431 -12.22 11.03 19.56
CA PRO A 431 -12.61 9.63 19.72
C PRO A 431 -11.63 8.67 19.05
N LEU A 432 -11.31 7.55 19.71
CA LEU A 432 -10.41 6.53 19.16
C LEU A 432 -11.06 5.73 18.03
N GLU A 433 -12.39 5.68 18.02
CA GLU A 433 -13.22 5.09 16.97
C GLU A 433 -13.00 5.80 15.63
N LEU A 434 -12.76 7.12 15.65
CA LEU A 434 -12.47 7.88 14.42
C LEU A 434 -11.15 7.42 13.79
N ILE A 435 -10.07 7.37 14.58
CA ILE A 435 -8.77 6.85 14.11
C ILE A 435 -8.89 5.40 13.64
N ALA A 436 -9.67 4.58 14.36
CA ALA A 436 -9.92 3.20 13.96
C ALA A 436 -10.64 3.11 12.60
N HIS A 437 -11.60 4.01 12.34
CA HIS A 437 -12.30 4.09 11.06
C HIS A 437 -11.38 4.59 9.93
N GLU A 438 -10.53 5.56 10.21
CA GLU A 438 -9.50 6.04 9.28
C GLU A 438 -8.50 4.93 8.91
N ALA A 439 -8.00 4.20 9.91
CA ALA A 439 -7.12 3.06 9.72
C ALA A 439 -7.80 1.95 8.90
N LEU A 440 -9.06 1.64 9.20
CA LEU A 440 -9.88 0.69 8.45
C LEU A 440 -10.03 1.11 6.98
N ALA A 441 -10.36 2.38 6.72
CA ALA A 441 -10.53 2.92 5.37
C ALA A 441 -9.24 2.88 4.56
N MET A 442 -8.13 3.33 5.16
CA MET A 442 -6.81 3.33 4.51
C MET A 442 -6.31 1.93 4.15
N THR A 443 -6.85 0.85 4.73
CA THR A 443 -6.49 -0.50 4.28
C THR A 443 -7.00 -0.81 2.86
N LYS A 444 -7.96 -0.05 2.31
CA LYS A 444 -8.53 -0.27 0.97
C LYS A 444 -7.84 0.55 -0.13
N MET A 445 -6.74 1.22 0.23
CA MET A 445 -6.05 2.21 -0.61
C MET A 445 -4.71 1.72 -1.17
N ASP A 446 -4.45 0.41 -1.09
CA ASP A 446 -3.35 -0.19 -1.83
C ASP A 446 -3.76 -0.45 -3.29
N TRP A 447 -3.30 0.41 -4.20
CA TRP A 447 -3.57 0.29 -5.64
C TRP A 447 -2.67 -0.75 -6.34
N ASN A 448 -1.81 -1.46 -5.60
CA ASN A 448 -0.90 -2.46 -6.17
C ASN A 448 -1.51 -3.86 -6.26
N ASN A 449 -2.74 -4.05 -5.78
CA ASN A 449 -3.39 -5.36 -5.76
C ASN A 449 -4.91 -5.28 -5.99
N ASP A 450 -5.53 -6.44 -6.17
CA ASP A 450 -6.96 -6.61 -6.45
C ASP A 450 -7.78 -6.94 -5.20
N ALA A 451 -7.17 -6.88 -4.02
CA ALA A 451 -7.75 -7.32 -2.76
C ALA A 451 -8.72 -6.27 -2.17
N LEU A 452 -9.60 -6.71 -1.27
CA LEU A 452 -10.60 -5.85 -0.64
C LEU A 452 -9.94 -4.85 0.31
N TYR A 453 -8.93 -5.35 1.02
CA TYR A 453 -8.17 -4.60 1.99
C TYR A 453 -6.80 -5.22 2.23
N ASP A 454 -5.91 -4.40 2.76
CA ASP A 454 -4.58 -4.77 3.22
C ASP A 454 -4.55 -5.00 4.75
N PRO A 455 -3.62 -5.82 5.27
CA PRO A 455 -3.49 -6.06 6.72
C PRO A 455 -3.17 -4.82 7.57
N VAL A 456 -2.67 -3.74 6.96
CA VAL A 456 -2.31 -2.48 7.61
C VAL A 456 -2.74 -1.30 6.74
N PRO A 457 -2.96 -0.10 7.32
CA PRO A 457 -3.24 1.11 6.55
C PRO A 457 -2.16 1.40 5.51
N VAL A 458 -2.55 1.98 4.37
CA VAL A 458 -1.63 2.33 3.28
C VAL A 458 -0.45 3.20 3.74
N SER A 459 -0.67 4.12 4.69
CA SER A 459 0.39 4.92 5.34
C SER A 459 1.52 4.07 5.91
N ILE A 460 1.21 2.93 6.53
CA ILE A 460 2.19 2.02 7.09
C ILE A 460 2.77 1.12 6.00
N ARG A 461 1.93 0.54 5.14
CA ARG A 461 2.38 -0.37 4.08
C ARG A 461 3.41 0.29 3.18
N TYR A 462 3.11 1.50 2.72
CA TYR A 462 3.91 2.20 1.73
C TYR A 462 5.19 2.77 2.33
N SER A 463 5.13 3.35 3.53
CA SER A 463 6.34 3.79 4.24
C SER A 463 7.31 2.64 4.49
N GLN A 464 6.83 1.46 4.92
CA GLN A 464 7.66 0.27 5.08
C GLN A 464 8.26 -0.23 3.76
N ARG A 465 7.48 -0.23 2.67
CA ARG A 465 7.96 -0.63 1.34
C ARG A 465 9.13 0.26 0.90
N LEU A 466 8.99 1.57 1.09
CA LEU A 466 10.01 2.56 0.76
C LEU A 466 11.26 2.39 1.63
N ALA A 467 11.09 2.28 2.94
CA ALA A 467 12.20 2.06 3.88
C ALA A 467 13.01 0.82 3.48
N ARG A 468 12.35 -0.28 3.10
CA ARG A 468 13.03 -1.46 2.58
C ARG A 468 13.78 -1.17 1.27
N THR A 469 13.16 -0.50 0.31
CA THR A 469 13.83 -0.17 -0.95
C THR A 469 15.08 0.67 -0.73
N ILE A 470 15.01 1.66 0.15
CA ILE A 470 16.13 2.54 0.49
C ILE A 470 17.22 1.80 1.25
N ALA A 471 16.87 0.86 2.14
CA ALA A 471 17.85 0.03 2.84
C ALA A 471 18.68 -0.83 1.87
N ASN A 472 18.10 -1.21 0.73
CA ASN A 472 18.71 -2.12 -0.25
C ASN A 472 19.46 -1.40 -1.38
N VAL A 473 19.56 -0.07 -1.36
CA VAL A 473 20.23 0.69 -2.43
C VAL A 473 21.26 1.66 -1.87
N PRO A 474 22.40 1.85 -2.56
CA PRO A 474 23.50 2.67 -2.05
C PRO A 474 23.12 4.14 -1.93
N GLU A 475 22.36 4.67 -2.90
CA GLU A 475 21.92 6.05 -2.93
C GLU A 475 20.57 6.16 -3.63
N LEU A 476 19.71 7.02 -3.08
CA LEU A 476 18.53 7.55 -3.73
C LEU A 476 18.64 9.07 -3.63
N PRO A 477 18.59 9.81 -4.76
CA PRO A 477 18.63 11.26 -4.70
C PRO A 477 17.55 11.79 -3.76
N GLY A 478 17.90 12.79 -2.95
CA GLY A 478 16.99 13.43 -1.99
C GLY A 478 15.88 14.27 -2.64
N SER A 479 15.25 13.79 -3.70
CA SER A 479 14.14 14.43 -4.40
C SER A 479 12.78 13.87 -3.96
N VAL A 480 11.73 14.50 -4.46
CA VAL A 480 10.35 14.07 -4.26
C VAL A 480 10.00 13.10 -5.37
N TYR A 481 9.41 11.96 -5.02
CA TYR A 481 8.99 10.98 -6.01
C TYR A 481 7.51 10.63 -5.85
N PRO A 482 6.77 10.46 -6.96
CA PRO A 482 5.43 9.90 -6.91
C PRO A 482 5.50 8.41 -6.54
N TYR A 483 4.63 7.97 -5.63
CA TYR A 483 4.65 6.61 -5.10
C TYR A 483 4.54 5.52 -6.19
N ARG A 484 3.88 5.81 -7.32
CA ARG A 484 3.73 4.89 -8.46
C ARG A 484 5.06 4.33 -9.00
N LEU A 485 6.19 5.01 -8.76
CA LEU A 485 7.52 4.53 -9.15
C LEU A 485 8.01 3.37 -8.27
N PHE A 486 7.46 3.21 -7.06
CA PHE A 486 7.85 2.19 -6.07
C PHE A 486 6.82 1.05 -5.91
N MET A 487 5.67 1.14 -6.61
CA MET A 487 4.61 0.12 -6.62
C MET A 487 5.04 -1.22 -7.19
#